data_AF-A0A397HBJ4-F1
#
_entry.id   AF-A0A397HBJ4-F1
#
_cell.length_a   1.000
_cell.length_b   1.000
_cell.length_c   1.000
_cell.angle_alpha   90.00
_cell.angle_beta   90.00
_cell.angle_gamma   90.00
#
_symmetry.space_group_name_H-M   'P 1'
#
loop_
_entity.id
_entity.type
_entity.pdbx_description
1 polymer ?
#
loop_
_entity_poly.entity_id
_entity_poly.type
_entity_poly.pdbx_seq_one_letter_code
_entity_poly.pdbx_strand_id
1 'polypeptide(L)'
;MTKYTKFTFFNLLLLLIFLVNFSYAPEPLIARSHKPKPKALRAEFNNAIKGYLKFIHIHDKKTLVIGQFCSGFEGSNCTKIVPSPNGYKIRVVRRPQCPSFIPKFDLSHRLRYKITPSGGTSEMKCDFWFGLDDIKGLFAQVSQNRKVIDFAPIR
;
A
#
# COMPACT_ATOMS: atom_id res chain seq x y z
N MET A 1 69.05 -48.87 29.36
CA MET A 1 67.76 -49.11 30.07
C MET A 1 67.23 -47.75 30.49
N THR A 2 66.06 -47.23 30.16
CA THR A 2 64.76 -47.77 29.74
C THR A 2 63.97 -46.57 29.16
N LYS A 3 63.48 -46.66 27.92
CA LYS A 3 62.05 -46.81 27.55
C LYS A 3 61.16 -45.56 27.72
N TYR A 4 61.00 -44.85 26.59
CA TYR A 4 59.75 -44.53 25.90
C TYR A 4 58.57 -43.85 26.64
N THR A 5 58.28 -42.63 26.17
CA THR A 5 56.97 -42.08 25.72
C THR A 5 55.78 -42.00 26.68
N LYS A 6 55.10 -40.83 26.64
CA LYS A 6 53.72 -40.67 26.14
C LYS A 6 53.19 -39.31 26.62
N PHE A 7 53.47 -38.24 25.88
CA PHE A 7 52.88 -36.93 26.16
C PHE A 7 52.58 -36.17 24.87
N THR A 8 51.72 -36.74 24.01
CA THR A 8 51.32 -36.05 22.78
C THR A 8 49.85 -36.22 22.42
N PHE A 9 49.16 -37.27 22.87
CA PHE A 9 47.75 -37.47 22.44
C PHE A 9 46.73 -36.68 23.27
N PHE A 10 46.90 -36.60 24.60
CA PHE A 10 45.92 -35.95 25.48
C PHE A 10 45.87 -34.42 25.28
N ASN A 11 47.03 -33.79 25.09
CA ASN A 11 47.12 -32.36 24.78
C ASN A 11 46.56 -32.03 23.38
N LEU A 12 46.72 -32.93 22.40
CA LEU A 12 46.15 -32.73 21.06
C LEU A 12 44.62 -32.86 21.07
N LEU A 13 44.09 -33.81 21.85
CA LEU A 13 42.66 -34.03 22.00
C LEU A 13 41.97 -32.84 22.71
N LEU A 14 42.61 -32.27 23.73
CA LEU A 14 42.11 -31.07 24.42
C LEU A 14 42.07 -29.84 23.51
N LEU A 15 43.06 -29.68 22.63
CA LEU A 15 43.10 -28.58 21.65
C LEU A 15 41.98 -28.70 20.60
N LEU A 16 41.69 -29.92 20.15
CA LEU A 16 40.60 -30.20 19.21
C LEU A 16 39.22 -29.91 19.82
N ILE A 17 39.00 -30.25 21.10
CA ILE A 17 37.74 -29.93 21.79
C ILE A 17 37.58 -28.40 21.93
N PHE A 18 38.67 -27.67 22.16
CA PHE A 18 38.61 -26.20 22.24
C PHE A 18 38.27 -25.55 20.90
N LEU A 19 38.80 -26.08 19.78
CA LEU A 19 38.52 -25.57 18.43
C LEU A 19 37.09 -25.87 17.95
N VAL A 20 36.53 -27.04 18.31
CA VAL A 20 35.16 -27.39 17.93
C VAL A 20 34.11 -26.52 18.64
N ASN A 21 34.37 -26.11 19.89
CA ASN A 21 33.43 -25.26 20.64
C ASN A 21 33.47 -23.78 20.21
N PHE A 22 34.49 -23.32 19.49
CA PHE A 22 34.60 -21.93 19.03
C PHE A 22 33.94 -21.63 17.68
N SER A 23 33.48 -22.65 16.93
CA SER A 23 32.79 -22.45 15.65
C SER A 23 31.27 -22.25 15.76
N TYR A 24 30.70 -22.29 16.97
CA TYR A 24 29.32 -21.86 17.20
C TYR A 24 29.31 -20.38 17.61
N ALA A 25 29.70 -19.50 16.69
CA ALA A 25 29.15 -18.15 16.71
C ALA A 25 27.72 -18.28 16.16
N PRO A 26 26.66 -18.17 16.98
CA PRO A 26 25.33 -18.03 16.42
C PRO A 26 25.38 -16.84 15.48
N GLU A 27 24.96 -17.03 14.22
CA GLU A 27 24.74 -15.92 13.30
C GLU A 27 24.04 -14.81 14.07
N PRO A 28 24.49 -13.55 13.98
CA PRO A 28 23.76 -12.47 14.60
C PRO A 28 22.34 -12.57 14.04
N LEU A 29 21.38 -12.89 14.92
CA LEU A 29 19.97 -12.76 14.63
C LEU A 29 19.81 -11.29 14.22
N ILE A 30 19.86 -11.04 12.91
CA ILE A 30 19.49 -9.78 12.32
C ILE A 30 18.06 -9.61 12.83
N ALA A 31 17.90 -8.82 13.88
CA ALA A 31 16.62 -8.39 14.37
C ALA A 31 15.97 -7.82 13.13
N ARG A 32 15.05 -8.59 12.52
CA ARG A 32 14.25 -8.16 11.39
C ARG A 32 13.60 -6.90 11.91
N SER A 33 14.17 -5.75 11.54
CA SER A 33 13.63 -4.43 11.86
C SER A 33 12.18 -4.52 11.44
N HIS A 34 11.31 -4.74 12.44
CA HIS A 34 9.88 -4.75 12.27
C HIS A 34 9.56 -3.27 12.06
N LYS A 35 9.85 -2.78 10.85
CA LYS A 35 9.35 -1.49 10.43
C LYS A 35 7.84 -1.60 10.62
N PRO A 36 7.24 -0.78 11.50
CA PRO A 36 5.81 -0.84 11.72
C PRO A 36 5.12 -0.73 10.36
N LYS A 37 4.20 -1.66 10.09
CA LYS A 37 3.45 -1.61 8.83
C LYS A 37 2.85 -0.21 8.70
N PRO A 38 3.03 0.49 7.56
CA PRO A 38 2.52 1.83 7.41
C PRO A 38 1.01 1.81 7.61
N LYS A 39 0.50 2.69 8.49
CA LYS A 39 -0.93 2.86 8.74
C LYS A 39 -1.59 3.16 7.39
N ALA A 40 -2.64 2.42 7.05
CA ALA A 40 -3.34 2.58 5.79
C ALA A 40 -4.85 2.37 5.97
N LEU A 41 -5.63 3.07 5.15
CA LEU A 41 -7.07 2.88 5.01
C LEU A 41 -7.39 2.48 3.57
N ARG A 42 -8.53 1.86 3.34
CA ARG A 42 -8.99 1.43 2.03
C ARG A 42 -10.49 1.73 1.86
N ALA A 43 -10.84 2.14 0.65
CA ALA A 43 -12.21 2.17 0.17
C ALA A 43 -12.33 1.19 -1.00
N GLU A 44 -13.19 0.20 -0.87
CA GLU A 44 -13.37 -0.87 -1.85
C GLU A 44 -14.72 -0.73 -2.53
N PHE A 45 -14.69 -0.55 -3.84
CA PHE A 45 -15.86 -0.34 -4.69
C PHE A 45 -16.26 -1.68 -5.29
N ASN A 46 -17.49 -2.11 -5.00
CA ASN A 46 -18.01 -3.41 -5.40
C ASN A 46 -19.39 -3.30 -6.06
N ASN A 47 -19.85 -2.11 -6.47
CA ASN A 47 -21.16 -1.93 -7.10
C ASN A 47 -20.98 -1.58 -8.58
N ALA A 48 -21.36 -0.36 -8.96
CA ALA A 48 -21.25 0.16 -10.32
C ALA A 48 -19.78 0.29 -10.74
N ILE A 49 -18.90 0.62 -9.79
CA ILE A 49 -17.45 0.64 -9.99
C ILE A 49 -16.85 -0.55 -9.26
N LYS A 50 -15.85 -1.18 -9.89
CA LYS A 50 -15.09 -2.28 -9.30
C LYS A 50 -13.65 -1.85 -9.09
N GLY A 51 -13.14 -1.94 -7.87
CA GLY A 51 -11.74 -1.64 -7.56
C GLY A 51 -11.57 -0.96 -6.21
N TYR A 52 -10.53 -0.14 -6.05
CA TYR A 52 -10.24 0.45 -4.76
C TYR A 52 -9.51 1.80 -4.82
N LEU A 53 -9.62 2.52 -3.71
CA LEU A 53 -8.67 3.53 -3.28
C LEU A 53 -7.97 3.07 -2.00
N LYS A 54 -6.67 3.28 -1.94
CA LYS A 54 -5.82 2.99 -0.78
C LYS A 54 -5.15 4.28 -0.34
N PHE A 55 -5.22 4.56 0.96
CA PHE A 55 -4.69 5.75 1.60
C PHE A 55 -3.57 5.32 2.53
N ILE A 56 -2.35 5.77 2.28
CA ILE A 56 -1.15 5.34 3.02
C ILE A 56 -0.55 6.56 3.70
N HIS A 57 -0.36 6.48 5.01
CA HIS A 57 0.31 7.53 5.76
C HIS A 57 1.79 7.62 5.34
N ILE A 58 2.27 8.85 5.10
CA ILE A 58 3.70 9.11 4.83
C ILE A 58 4.35 9.78 6.06
N HIS A 59 3.93 11.01 6.39
CA HIS A 59 4.37 11.82 7.54
C HIS A 59 3.44 13.04 7.70
N ASP A 60 3.40 13.74 8.83
CA ASP A 60 2.85 15.10 9.01
C ASP A 60 1.61 15.47 8.19
N LYS A 61 0.54 14.67 8.32
CA LYS A 61 -0.73 14.85 7.58
C LYS A 61 -0.56 14.82 6.05
N LYS A 62 0.41 14.06 5.57
CA LYS A 62 0.62 13.73 4.16
C LYS A 62 0.21 12.28 3.94
N THR A 63 -0.71 12.08 3.02
CA THR A 63 -1.26 10.77 2.66
C THR A 63 -1.02 10.51 1.18
N LEU A 64 -0.39 9.38 0.88
CA LEU A 64 -0.31 8.85 -0.46
C LEU A 64 -1.64 8.17 -0.80
N VAL A 65 -2.27 8.58 -1.88
CA VAL A 65 -3.48 7.94 -2.40
C VAL A 65 -3.13 7.15 -3.65
N ILE A 66 -3.49 5.87 -3.63
CA ILE A 66 -3.37 4.95 -4.76
C ILE A 66 -4.78 4.51 -5.16
N GLY A 67 -5.12 4.61 -6.44
CA GLY A 67 -6.39 4.16 -6.97
C GLY A 67 -6.20 3.21 -8.14
N GLN A 68 -6.98 2.13 -8.15
CA GLN A 68 -7.00 1.16 -9.23
C GLN A 68 -8.43 0.65 -9.38
N PHE A 69 -9.04 0.92 -10.52
CA PHE A 69 -10.37 0.43 -10.85
C PHE A 69 -10.31 -0.52 -12.05
N CYS A 70 -11.02 -1.63 -11.97
CA CYS A 70 -11.04 -2.67 -12.98
C CYS A 70 -12.15 -2.43 -14.02
N SER A 71 -13.28 -1.84 -13.59
CA SER A 71 -14.43 -1.54 -14.45
C SER A 71 -15.35 -0.48 -13.81
N GLY A 72 -16.35 -0.04 -14.58
CA GLY A 72 -17.40 0.88 -14.12
C GLY A 72 -17.26 2.31 -14.61
N PHE A 73 -16.25 2.58 -15.43
CA PHE A 73 -16.12 3.86 -16.11
C PHE A 73 -16.39 3.72 -17.61
N GLU A 74 -16.96 4.76 -18.20
CA GLU A 74 -17.26 4.83 -19.62
C GLU A 74 -16.01 5.25 -20.41
N GLY A 75 -15.50 4.35 -21.25
CA GLY A 75 -14.50 4.65 -22.26
C GLY A 75 -15.20 4.80 -23.61
N SER A 76 -15.14 5.99 -24.22
CA SER A 76 -15.72 6.25 -25.53
C SER A 76 -15.16 5.26 -26.57
N ASN A 77 -16.00 4.31 -26.98
CA ASN A 77 -15.71 3.16 -27.86
C ASN A 77 -14.60 2.24 -27.31
N CYS A 78 -14.90 0.95 -27.18
CA CYS A 78 -14.06 -0.12 -26.62
C CYS A 78 -12.71 -0.37 -27.35
N THR A 79 -12.20 0.60 -28.09
CA THR A 79 -10.99 0.54 -28.91
C THR A 79 -9.95 1.59 -28.52
N LYS A 80 -10.26 2.56 -27.65
CA LYS A 80 -9.30 3.63 -27.30
C LYS A 80 -9.14 3.83 -25.80
N ILE A 81 -7.89 4.05 -25.39
CA ILE A 81 -7.56 4.53 -24.05
C ILE A 81 -7.90 6.02 -23.99
N VAL A 82 -8.80 6.41 -23.08
CA VAL A 82 -9.22 7.81 -22.91
C VAL A 82 -8.46 8.42 -21.74
N PRO A 83 -7.59 9.42 -21.94
CA PRO A 83 -6.94 10.12 -20.84
C PRO A 83 -7.99 10.90 -20.04
N SER A 84 -8.06 10.62 -18.73
CA SER A 84 -8.93 11.26 -17.71
C SER A 84 -10.23 11.85 -18.28
N PRO A 85 -11.31 11.08 -18.42
CA PRO A 85 -12.50 11.56 -19.11
C PRO A 85 -13.06 12.78 -18.39
N ASN A 86 -13.26 13.83 -19.17
CA ASN A 86 -13.91 15.06 -18.73
C ASN A 86 -15.31 14.72 -18.22
N GLY A 87 -15.46 14.47 -16.92
CA GLY A 87 -16.74 14.11 -16.34
C GLY A 87 -16.63 13.42 -14.99
N TYR A 88 -15.66 12.52 -14.82
CA TYR A 88 -15.51 11.77 -13.58
C TYR A 88 -14.76 12.57 -12.50
N LYS A 89 -15.29 12.53 -11.29
CA LYS A 89 -14.71 13.16 -10.10
C LYS A 89 -14.65 12.15 -8.96
N ILE A 90 -13.49 12.04 -8.34
CA ILE A 90 -13.20 11.17 -7.19
C ILE A 90 -12.96 12.05 -5.97
N ARG A 91 -13.74 11.84 -4.91
CA ARG A 91 -13.75 12.72 -3.74
C ARG A 91 -13.91 11.93 -2.46
N VAL A 92 -13.49 12.53 -1.33
CA VAL A 92 -13.90 12.06 0.00
C VAL A 92 -15.01 12.96 0.53
N VAL A 93 -16.08 12.34 1.03
CA VAL A 93 -17.30 13.03 1.47
C VAL A 93 -17.79 12.46 2.81
N ARG A 94 -18.53 13.29 3.57
CA ARG A 94 -19.20 12.85 4.81
C ARG A 94 -20.44 12.02 4.53
N ARG A 95 -21.24 12.43 3.54
CA ARG A 95 -22.50 11.79 3.14
C ARG A 95 -22.44 11.47 1.65
N PRO A 96 -22.49 10.20 1.23
CA PRO A 96 -22.26 9.82 -0.17
C PRO A 96 -23.43 10.14 -1.11
N GLN A 97 -24.68 10.17 -0.62
CA GLN A 97 -25.85 10.46 -1.46
C GLN A 97 -26.29 11.94 -1.43
N CYS A 98 -25.92 12.66 -0.37
CA CYS A 98 -26.12 14.12 -0.24
C CYS A 98 -24.77 14.79 0.04
N PRO A 99 -23.85 14.80 -0.94
CA PRO A 99 -22.47 15.18 -0.71
C PRO A 99 -22.36 16.65 -0.31
N SER A 100 -22.01 16.88 0.95
CA SER A 100 -21.39 18.13 1.38
C SER A 100 -19.97 18.15 0.83
N PHE A 101 -19.75 18.91 -0.24
CA PHE A 101 -18.44 19.02 -0.87
C PHE A 101 -17.42 19.60 0.11
N ILE A 102 -16.30 18.88 0.30
CA ILE A 102 -15.17 19.34 1.10
C ILE A 102 -13.99 19.52 0.13
N PRO A 103 -13.66 20.76 -0.26
CA PRO A 103 -12.64 21.03 -1.29
C PRO A 103 -11.28 20.37 -0.98
N LYS A 104 -10.88 20.33 0.30
CA LYS A 104 -9.63 19.72 0.77
C LYS A 104 -9.50 18.24 0.38
N PHE A 105 -10.61 17.54 0.15
CA PHE A 105 -10.63 16.13 -0.20
C PHE A 105 -11.13 15.85 -1.63
N ASP A 106 -11.05 16.83 -2.53
CA ASP A 106 -11.23 16.57 -3.96
C ASP A 106 -9.95 15.96 -4.55
N LEU A 107 -10.01 14.66 -4.84
CA LEU A 107 -8.87 13.89 -5.33
C LEU A 107 -8.71 14.01 -6.86
N SER A 108 -9.77 14.44 -7.55
CA SER A 108 -9.90 14.41 -9.01
C SER A 108 -8.81 15.19 -9.73
N HIS A 109 -8.40 16.33 -9.18
CA HIS A 109 -7.45 17.22 -9.85
C HIS A 109 -6.01 16.70 -9.85
N ARG A 110 -5.65 15.80 -8.92
CA ARG A 110 -4.27 15.29 -8.79
C ARG A 110 -4.13 13.81 -9.09
N LEU A 111 -5.19 13.02 -8.94
CA LEU A 111 -5.21 11.64 -9.42
C LEU A 111 -5.32 11.66 -10.95
N ARG A 112 -4.19 11.61 -11.63
CA ARG A 112 -4.12 11.46 -13.09
C ARG A 112 -4.28 10.00 -13.45
N TYR A 113 -5.13 9.71 -14.43
CA TYR A 113 -5.38 8.36 -14.91
C TYR A 113 -5.83 8.32 -16.35
N LYS A 114 -5.83 7.12 -16.90
CA LYS A 114 -6.41 6.82 -18.20
C LYS A 114 -7.44 5.73 -18.05
N ILE A 115 -8.57 5.88 -18.73
CA ILE A 115 -9.56 4.81 -18.85
C ILE A 115 -9.11 3.84 -19.94
N THR A 116 -9.07 2.56 -19.59
CA THR A 116 -8.79 1.48 -20.52
C THR A 116 -10.04 1.12 -21.33
N PRO A 117 -9.90 0.48 -22.49
CA PRO A 117 -11.05 0.03 -23.29
C PRO A 117 -12.04 -0.87 -22.54
N SER A 118 -11.59 -1.55 -21.48
CA SER A 118 -12.42 -2.38 -20.60
C SER A 118 -13.25 -1.58 -19.58
N GLY A 119 -13.18 -0.24 -19.59
CA GLY A 119 -13.84 0.62 -18.61
C GLY A 119 -13.13 0.66 -17.24
N GLY A 120 -11.90 0.15 -17.16
CA GLY A 120 -11.03 0.24 -15.98
C GLY A 120 -10.11 1.45 -16.05
N THR A 121 -9.21 1.58 -15.07
CA THR A 121 -8.19 2.63 -15.03
C THR A 121 -6.78 2.07 -15.02
N SER A 122 -5.81 2.86 -15.49
CA SER A 122 -4.41 2.68 -15.07
C SER A 122 -4.25 2.90 -13.56
N GLU A 123 -3.14 2.44 -12.99
CA GLU A 123 -2.80 2.80 -11.61
C GLU A 123 -2.71 4.32 -11.47
N MET A 124 -3.36 4.85 -10.45
CA MET A 124 -3.44 6.28 -10.14
C MET A 124 -2.74 6.52 -8.83
N LYS A 125 -1.81 7.48 -8.78
CA LYS A 125 -1.04 7.73 -7.57
C LYS A 125 -0.76 9.20 -7.38
N CYS A 126 -1.07 9.74 -6.21
CA CYS A 126 -0.70 11.11 -5.85
C CYS A 126 -0.66 11.35 -4.34
N ASP A 127 0.14 12.32 -3.92
CA ASP A 127 0.25 12.76 -2.53
C ASP A 127 -0.78 13.86 -2.22
N PHE A 128 -1.42 13.77 -1.06
CA PHE A 128 -2.37 14.75 -0.57
C PHE A 128 -2.04 15.21 0.85
N TRP A 129 -2.42 16.46 1.17
CA TRP A 129 -2.19 17.09 2.46
C TRP A 129 -3.40 16.92 3.39
N PHE A 130 -3.63 15.67 3.80
CA PHE A 130 -4.51 15.32 4.91
C PHE A 130 -4.02 14.07 5.66
N GLY A 131 -4.40 13.92 6.93
CA GLY A 131 -4.11 12.73 7.73
C GLY A 131 -5.14 11.61 7.50
N LEU A 132 -4.78 10.37 7.86
CA LEU A 132 -5.71 9.24 7.78
C LEU A 132 -6.88 9.41 8.75
N ASP A 133 -6.65 9.99 9.93
CA ASP A 133 -7.70 10.22 10.93
C ASP A 133 -8.69 11.32 10.47
N ASP A 134 -8.29 12.21 9.55
CA ASP A 134 -9.19 13.21 8.94
C ASP A 134 -10.25 12.56 8.03
N ILE A 135 -9.96 11.37 7.49
CA ILE A 135 -10.79 10.70 6.47
C ILE A 135 -11.37 9.36 6.94
N LYS A 136 -10.94 8.87 8.10
CA LYS A 136 -11.43 7.61 8.67
C LYS A 136 -12.93 7.72 8.96
N GLY A 137 -13.71 6.73 8.50
CA GLY A 137 -15.17 6.75 8.65
C GLY A 137 -15.91 7.67 7.68
N LEU A 138 -15.20 8.35 6.77
CA LEU A 138 -15.80 9.04 5.62
C LEU A 138 -15.99 8.06 4.45
N PHE A 139 -16.49 8.57 3.33
CA PHE A 139 -16.73 7.79 2.12
C PHE A 139 -15.89 8.32 0.96
N ALA A 140 -15.26 7.41 0.22
CA ALA A 140 -14.79 7.72 -1.12
C ALA A 140 -15.97 7.64 -2.08
N GLN A 141 -16.10 8.62 -2.95
CA GLN A 141 -17.22 8.76 -3.87
C GLN A 141 -16.69 9.01 -5.28
N VAL A 142 -17.29 8.34 -6.26
CA VAL A 142 -17.12 8.64 -7.68
C VAL A 142 -18.41 9.22 -8.23
N SER A 143 -18.30 10.32 -8.96
CA SER A 143 -19.43 11.01 -9.58
C SER A 143 -19.10 11.39 -11.01
N GLN A 144 -20.11 11.43 -11.88
CA GLN A 144 -20.00 11.85 -13.27
C GLN A 144 -21.13 12.84 -13.57
N ASN A 145 -20.83 13.97 -14.21
CA ASN A 145 -21.84 14.96 -14.60
C ASN A 145 -22.83 15.36 -13.47
N ARG A 146 -22.30 15.56 -12.26
CA ARG A 146 -23.04 15.89 -11.02
C ARG A 146 -23.89 14.75 -10.43
N LYS A 147 -23.97 13.58 -11.06
CA LYS A 147 -24.61 12.38 -10.52
C LYS A 147 -23.60 11.53 -9.77
N VAL A 148 -23.97 11.04 -8.59
CA VAL A 148 -23.17 10.03 -7.87
C VAL A 148 -23.32 8.69 -8.59
N ILE A 149 -22.20 8.08 -8.95
CA ILE A 149 -22.16 6.79 -9.64
C ILE A 149 -21.99 5.66 -8.63
N ASP A 150 -21.00 5.81 -7.73
CA ASP A 150 -20.72 4.82 -6.69
C ASP A 150 -19.99 5.46 -5.51
N PHE A 151 -19.98 4.76 -4.38
CA PHE A 151 -19.25 5.15 -3.18
C PHE A 151 -18.86 3.95 -2.34
N ALA A 152 -17.81 4.10 -1.54
CA ALA A 152 -17.33 3.08 -0.63
C ALA A 152 -16.86 3.70 0.69
N PRO A 153 -17.13 3.06 1.84
CA PRO A 153 -16.63 3.53 3.13
C PRO A 153 -15.10 3.41 3.21
N ILE A 154 -14.47 4.37 3.88
CA ILE A 154 -13.02 4.38 4.14
C ILE A 154 -12.76 3.75 5.51
N ARG A 155 -12.08 2.60 5.52
CA ARG A 155 -11.78 1.81 6.73
C ARG A 155 -10.38 1.23 6.74
#